data_AF-A0A5B2XDZ9-F1
#
_entry.id   AF-A0A5B2XDZ9-F1
#
_cell.length_a   1.000
_cell.length_b   1.000
_cell.length_c   1.000
_cell.angle_alpha   90.00
_cell.angle_beta   90.00
_cell.angle_gamma   90.00
#
_symmetry.space_group_name_H-M   'P 1'
#
loop_
_entity.id
_entity.type
_entity.pdbx_description
1 polymer ?
#
loop_
_entity_poly.entity_id
_entity_poly.type
_entity_poly.pdbx_seq_one_letter_code
_entity_poly.pdbx_strand_id
1 'polypeptide(L)'
;MMYVHRTDRDEPKSSEVLGRFWNECATLRPHLVGFAKRHVATPCQAEDIVHDALLRAAEFDRLDLDRLHPFLVSVVKRLCVDDARRRSVVLRAANHPMLHPPAGVDPAERACDRDEAQRVAARLHSLSDYERSLVSLAANGFSYAEIANRLGTTSGATQSAMHRIRHKVRSWR
;
A
#
# COMPACT_ATOMS: atom_id res chain seq x y z
N MET A 1 -36.12 42.13 24.60
CA MET A 1 -35.42 43.20 23.87
C MET A 1 -34.34 42.53 23.02
N MET A 2 -34.58 42.43 21.71
CA MET A 2 -33.73 41.70 20.76
C MET A 2 -32.42 42.47 20.53
N TYR A 3 -31.28 41.87 20.86
CA TYR A 3 -30.00 42.31 20.32
C TYR A 3 -29.80 41.64 18.96
N VAL A 4 -30.01 42.43 17.91
CA VAL A 4 -29.68 42.08 16.53
C VAL A 4 -28.16 42.04 16.42
N HIS A 5 -27.57 40.85 16.47
CA HIS A 5 -26.24 40.66 15.89
C HIS A 5 -26.39 40.83 14.37
N ARG A 6 -26.15 42.07 13.94
CA ARG A 6 -25.97 42.45 12.55
C ARG A 6 -24.85 41.59 11.97
N THR A 7 -25.22 40.61 11.17
CA THR A 7 -24.33 39.89 10.27
C THR A 7 -23.79 40.90 9.28
N ASP A 8 -22.54 41.30 9.47
CA ASP A 8 -21.73 41.98 8.48
C ASP A 8 -21.40 40.95 7.38
N ARG A 9 -22.39 40.66 6.53
CA ARG A 9 -22.28 39.79 5.36
C ARG A 9 -22.20 40.67 4.12
N ASP A 10 -21.11 40.47 3.39
CA ASP A 10 -21.06 40.43 1.92
C ASP A 10 -21.50 41.70 1.19
N GLU A 11 -20.68 42.75 1.21
CA GLU A 11 -20.64 43.65 0.05
C GLU A 11 -19.92 42.93 -1.10
N PRO A 12 -20.61 42.66 -2.23
CA PRO A 12 -19.99 42.00 -3.36
C PRO A 12 -18.82 42.84 -3.88
N LYS A 13 -17.67 42.20 -4.13
CA LYS A 13 -16.51 42.85 -4.77
C LYS A 13 -17.00 43.60 -6.01
N SER A 14 -16.65 44.88 -6.12
CA SER A 14 -17.03 45.68 -7.29
C SER A 14 -16.57 44.97 -8.58
N SER A 15 -17.35 45.10 -9.65
CA SER A 15 -17.07 44.45 -10.94
C SER A 15 -15.64 44.73 -11.43
N GLU A 16 -15.11 45.92 -11.13
CA GLU A 16 -13.74 46.32 -11.43
C GLU A 16 -12.68 45.56 -10.62
N VAL A 17 -12.94 45.28 -9.33
CA VAL A 17 -12.03 44.49 -8.48
C VAL A 17 -12.02 43.02 -8.92
N LEU A 18 -13.18 42.47 -9.27
CA LEU A 18 -13.29 41.12 -9.82
C LEU A 18 -12.57 41.00 -11.18
N GLY A 19 -12.70 42.00 -12.04
CA GLY A 19 -12.00 42.05 -13.32
C GLY A 19 -10.48 42.04 -13.15
N ARG A 20 -9.95 42.86 -12.23
CA ARG A 20 -8.51 42.88 -11.90
C ARG A 20 -8.03 41.53 -11.36
N PHE A 21 -8.79 40.93 -10.45
CA PHE A 21 -8.47 39.61 -9.89
C PHE A 21 -8.36 38.52 -10.97
N TRP A 22 -9.35 38.43 -11.87
CA TRP A 22 -9.33 37.40 -12.91
C TRP A 22 -8.25 37.63 -13.96
N ASN A 23 -7.92 38.89 -14.28
CA ASN A 23 -6.81 39.22 -15.17
C ASN A 23 -5.45 38.79 -14.59
N GLU A 24 -5.23 39.03 -13.30
CA GLU A 24 -4.01 38.56 -12.62
C GLU A 24 -3.96 37.03 -12.60
N CYS A 25 -5.07 36.37 -12.26
CA CYS A 25 -5.17 34.91 -12.31
C CYS A 25 -4.85 34.34 -13.71
N ALA A 26 -5.38 34.96 -14.76
CA ALA A 26 -5.13 34.57 -16.14
C ALA A 26 -3.65 34.72 -16.53
N THR A 27 -2.99 35.78 -16.05
CA THR A 27 -1.57 36.05 -16.28
C THR A 27 -0.68 35.02 -15.59
N LEU A 28 -1.03 34.61 -14.36
CA LEU A 28 -0.25 33.64 -13.58
C LEU A 28 -0.49 32.18 -14.02
N ARG A 29 -1.66 31.87 -14.58
CA ARG A 29 -2.09 30.49 -14.90
C ARG A 29 -1.05 29.68 -15.70
N PRO A 30 -0.47 30.16 -16.82
CA PRO A 30 0.46 29.36 -17.62
C PRO A 30 1.70 28.91 -16.82
N HIS A 31 2.24 29.78 -15.97
CA HIS A 31 3.39 29.48 -15.12
C HIS A 31 3.04 28.46 -14.04
N LEU A 32 1.88 28.61 -13.39
CA LEU A 32 1.40 27.67 -12.38
C LEU A 32 1.12 26.28 -12.97
N VAL A 33 0.53 26.21 -14.18
CA VAL A 33 0.32 24.94 -14.89
C VAL A 33 1.66 24.31 -15.26
N GLY A 34 2.61 25.11 -15.77
CA GLY A 34 3.96 24.63 -16.09
C GLY A 34 4.70 24.07 -14.89
N PHE A 35 4.53 24.69 -13.72
CA PHE A 35 5.03 24.17 -12.44
C PHE A 35 4.32 22.85 -12.06
N ALA A 36 2.99 22.83 -12.03
CA ALA A 36 2.21 21.66 -11.61
C ALA A 36 2.48 20.42 -12.48
N LYS A 37 2.66 20.60 -13.80
CA LYS A 37 3.00 19.52 -14.76
C LYS A 37 4.22 18.68 -14.36
N ARG A 38 5.16 19.25 -13.58
CA ARG A 38 6.37 18.54 -13.10
C ARG A 38 6.11 17.61 -11.91
N HIS A 39 4.92 17.70 -11.31
CA HIS A 39 4.60 17.03 -10.04
C HIS A 39 3.42 16.05 -10.13
N VAL A 40 2.63 16.10 -11.19
CA VAL A 40 1.43 15.26 -11.38
C VAL A 40 1.64 14.19 -12.45
N ALA A 41 0.72 13.22 -12.51
CA ALA A 41 0.83 12.08 -13.43
C ALA A 41 0.38 12.43 -14.86
N THR A 42 -0.57 13.36 -15.03
CA THR A 42 -1.08 13.74 -16.36
C THR A 42 -1.13 15.26 -16.56
N PRO A 43 -1.05 15.74 -17.82
CA PRO A 43 -1.21 17.17 -18.11
C PRO A 43 -2.55 17.75 -17.67
N CYS A 44 -3.63 16.97 -17.80
CA CYS A 44 -4.98 17.39 -17.41
C CYS A 44 -5.07 17.69 -15.90
N GLN A 45 -4.48 16.82 -15.07
CA GLN A 45 -4.44 17.03 -13.61
C GLN A 45 -3.73 18.32 -13.21
N ALA A 46 -2.73 18.76 -13.97
CA ALA A 46 -2.05 20.02 -13.69
C ALA A 46 -2.98 21.22 -13.89
N GLU A 47 -3.84 21.15 -14.92
CA GLU A 47 -4.83 22.20 -15.19
C GLU A 47 -5.93 22.20 -14.12
N ASP A 48 -6.40 21.04 -13.70
CA ASP A 48 -7.39 20.89 -12.63
C ASP A 48 -6.88 21.44 -11.29
N ILE A 49 -5.64 21.11 -10.92
CA ILE A 49 -5.02 21.62 -9.69
C ILE A 49 -4.93 23.15 -9.70
N VAL A 50 -4.55 23.74 -10.84
CA VAL A 50 -4.47 25.19 -10.95
C VAL A 50 -5.86 25.80 -10.92
N HIS A 51 -6.84 25.19 -11.59
CA HIS A 51 -8.23 25.63 -11.54
C HIS A 51 -8.78 25.65 -10.11
N ASP A 52 -8.59 24.56 -9.36
CA ASP A 52 -8.96 24.47 -7.94
C ASP A 52 -8.26 25.55 -7.10
N ALA A 53 -7.00 25.86 -7.39
CA ALA A 53 -6.28 26.92 -6.69
C ALA A 53 -6.87 28.31 -6.98
N LEU A 54 -7.24 28.59 -8.23
CA LEU A 54 -7.90 29.84 -8.62
C LEU A 54 -9.27 29.99 -7.97
N LEU A 55 -10.08 28.91 -7.92
CA LEU A 55 -11.37 28.91 -7.24
C LEU A 55 -11.21 29.20 -5.73
N ARG A 56 -10.24 28.55 -5.07
CA ARG A 56 -9.94 28.81 -3.66
C ARG A 56 -9.45 30.23 -3.40
N ALA A 57 -8.76 30.84 -4.35
CA ALA A 57 -8.37 32.25 -4.26
C ALA A 57 -9.59 33.17 -4.41
N ALA A 58 -10.52 32.84 -5.30
CA ALA A 58 -11.74 33.60 -5.53
C ALA A 58 -12.67 33.57 -4.31
N GLU A 59 -12.80 32.40 -3.66
CA GLU A 59 -13.57 32.19 -2.43
C GLU A 59 -12.92 32.82 -1.18
N PHE A 60 -11.65 33.24 -1.27
CA PHE A 60 -10.96 33.86 -0.15
C PHE A 60 -11.14 35.39 -0.19
N ASP A 61 -12.23 35.87 0.41
CA ASP A 61 -12.65 37.27 0.33
C ASP A 61 -11.58 38.27 0.79
N ARG A 62 -10.77 37.89 1.79
CA ARG A 62 -9.71 38.72 2.38
C ARG A 62 -8.36 38.61 1.66
N LEU A 63 -8.31 37.96 0.50
CA LEU A 63 -7.08 37.85 -0.28
C LEU A 63 -6.74 39.17 -0.96
N ASP A 64 -5.63 39.75 -0.53
CA ASP A 64 -5.01 40.89 -1.19
C ASP A 64 -4.40 40.46 -2.54
N LEU A 65 -4.60 41.28 -3.58
CA LEU A 65 -4.04 41.05 -4.92
C LEU A 65 -2.52 40.98 -4.89
N ASP A 66 -1.87 41.78 -4.05
CA ASP A 66 -0.40 41.76 -3.91
C ASP A 66 0.12 40.43 -3.34
N ARG A 67 -0.76 39.67 -2.69
CA ARG A 67 -0.46 38.36 -2.10
C ARG A 67 -1.03 37.20 -2.92
N LEU A 68 -1.70 37.47 -4.05
CA LEU A 68 -2.32 36.47 -4.90
C LEU A 68 -1.31 35.46 -5.42
N HIS A 69 -0.19 35.93 -5.98
CA HIS A 69 0.85 35.04 -6.51
C HIS A 69 1.43 34.08 -5.46
N PRO A 70 1.96 34.54 -4.30
CA PRO A 70 2.47 33.64 -3.28
C PRO A 70 1.38 32.74 -2.67
N PHE A 71 0.14 33.19 -2.61
CA PHE A 71 -1.00 32.36 -2.20
C PHE A 71 -1.22 31.20 -3.19
N LEU A 72 -1.34 31.51 -4.49
CA LEU A 72 -1.58 30.50 -5.53
C LEU A 72 -0.44 29.49 -5.61
N VAL A 73 0.83 29.93 -5.56
CA VAL A 73 1.98 29.02 -5.52
C VAL A 73 1.89 28.07 -4.32
N SER A 74 1.52 28.58 -3.15
CA SER A 74 1.39 27.77 -1.93
C SER A 74 0.26 26.74 -2.07
N VAL A 75 -0.90 27.15 -2.58
CA VAL A 75 -2.06 26.27 -2.77
C VAL A 75 -1.77 25.19 -3.83
N VAL A 76 -1.21 25.57 -4.98
CA VAL A 76 -0.83 24.62 -6.04
C VAL A 76 0.19 23.62 -5.53
N LYS A 77 1.24 24.06 -4.82
CA LYS A 77 2.22 23.15 -4.22
C LYS A 77 1.57 22.16 -3.26
N ARG A 78 0.65 22.63 -2.40
CA ARG A 78 -0.07 21.75 -1.46
C ARG A 78 -0.92 20.73 -2.21
N LEU A 79 -1.67 21.15 -3.22
CA LEU A 79 -2.49 20.27 -4.04
C LEU A 79 -1.67 19.21 -4.78
N CYS A 80 -0.52 19.56 -5.34
CA CYS A 80 0.40 18.60 -5.96
C CYS A 80 0.92 17.55 -4.96
N VAL A 81 1.26 17.98 -3.74
CA VAL A 81 1.71 17.07 -2.67
C VAL A 81 0.58 16.14 -2.24
N ASP A 82 -0.64 16.67 -2.09
CA ASP A 82 -1.81 15.87 -1.71
C ASP A 82 -2.17 14.85 -2.79
N ASP A 83 -2.12 15.23 -4.07
CA ASP A 83 -2.26 14.31 -5.21
C ASP A 83 -1.19 13.20 -5.18
N ALA A 84 0.09 13.55 -5.00
CA ALA A 84 1.17 12.57 -4.90
C ALA A 84 0.97 11.59 -3.72
N ARG A 85 0.50 12.08 -2.57
CA ARG A 85 0.16 11.24 -1.41
C ARG A 85 -0.98 10.28 -1.74
N ARG A 86 -2.06 10.77 -2.37
CA ARG A 86 -3.19 9.92 -2.80
C ARG A 86 -2.73 8.84 -3.76
N ARG A 87 -1.95 9.19 -4.79
CA ARG A 87 -1.37 8.24 -5.74
C ARG A 87 -0.49 7.20 -5.05
N SER A 88 0.34 7.60 -4.08
CA SER A 88 1.16 6.66 -3.31
C SER A 88 0.31 5.63 -2.55
N VAL A 89 -0.81 6.06 -1.94
CA VAL A 89 -1.74 5.15 -1.26
C VAL A 89 -2.37 4.18 -2.26
N VAL A 90 -2.86 4.68 -3.40
CA VAL A 90 -3.46 3.84 -4.46
C VAL A 90 -2.46 2.83 -5.00
N LEU A 91 -1.22 3.24 -5.29
CA LEU A 91 -0.17 2.34 -5.77
C LEU A 91 0.20 1.27 -4.73
N ARG A 92 0.27 1.63 -3.45
CA ARG A 92 0.51 0.66 -2.37
C ARG A 92 -0.63 -0.35 -2.27
N ALA A 93 -1.87 0.10 -2.38
CA ALA A 93 -3.03 -0.78 -2.38
C ALA A 93 -3.05 -1.68 -3.61
N ALA A 94 -2.78 -1.13 -4.80
CA ALA A 94 -2.74 -1.89 -6.06
C ALA A 94 -1.61 -2.93 -6.09
N ASN A 95 -0.47 -2.65 -5.46
CA ASN A 95 0.66 -3.58 -5.35
C ASN A 95 0.58 -4.50 -4.13
N HIS A 96 -0.58 -4.62 -3.50
CA HIS A 96 -0.73 -5.46 -2.31
C HIS A 96 -0.58 -6.95 -2.67
N PRO A 97 0.24 -7.74 -1.95
CA PRO A 97 0.49 -9.16 -2.27
C PRO A 97 -0.77 -10.04 -2.26
N MET A 98 -1.85 -9.66 -1.58
CA MET A 98 -3.12 -10.40 -1.65
C MET A 98 -3.87 -10.20 -2.97
N LEU A 99 -3.56 -9.14 -3.73
CA LEU A 99 -4.15 -8.88 -5.05
C LEU A 99 -3.38 -9.55 -6.19
N HIS A 100 -2.15 -10.00 -5.93
CA HIS A 100 -1.28 -10.66 -6.90
C HIS A 100 -1.01 -12.09 -6.43
N PRO A 101 -1.44 -13.13 -7.17
CA PRO A 101 -1.02 -14.48 -6.85
C PRO A 101 0.51 -14.55 -6.76
N PRO A 102 1.10 -15.30 -5.81
CA PRO A 102 2.53 -15.52 -5.81
C PRO A 102 2.93 -16.08 -7.17
N ALA A 103 3.82 -15.37 -7.87
CA ALA A 103 4.28 -15.78 -9.18
C ALA A 103 4.99 -17.14 -9.08
N GLY A 104 4.67 -18.06 -9.99
CA GLY A 104 5.53 -19.21 -10.25
C GLY A 104 5.13 -20.57 -9.68
N VAL A 105 3.86 -20.81 -9.31
CA VAL A 105 3.38 -22.19 -9.13
C VAL A 105 2.09 -22.38 -9.92
N ASP A 106 2.08 -23.34 -10.85
CA ASP A 106 0.90 -23.73 -11.60
C ASP A 106 -0.23 -24.09 -10.61
N PRO A 107 -1.45 -23.53 -10.75
CA PRO A 107 -2.58 -23.93 -9.92
C PRO A 107 -2.79 -25.44 -9.84
N ALA A 108 -2.50 -26.18 -10.93
CA ALA A 108 -2.55 -27.64 -10.94
C ALA A 108 -1.47 -28.26 -10.04
N GLU A 109 -0.24 -27.76 -10.10
CA GLU A 109 0.87 -28.18 -9.23
C GLU A 109 0.54 -27.90 -7.75
N ARG A 110 -0.01 -26.73 -7.42
CA ARG A 110 -0.47 -26.42 -6.04
C ARG A 110 -1.62 -27.30 -5.56
N ALA A 111 -2.47 -27.78 -6.47
CA ALA A 111 -3.55 -28.69 -6.13
C ALA A 111 -2.98 -30.09 -5.85
N CYS A 112 -2.07 -30.57 -6.70
CA CYS A 112 -1.33 -31.82 -6.49
C CYS A 112 -0.54 -31.82 -5.18
N ASP A 113 0.21 -30.75 -4.89
CA ASP A 113 0.99 -30.62 -3.64
C ASP A 113 0.09 -30.69 -2.40
N ARG A 114 -1.06 -30.01 -2.43
CA ARG A 114 -2.03 -30.05 -1.32
C ARG A 114 -2.64 -31.42 -1.15
N ASP A 115 -3.01 -32.08 -2.24
CA ASP A 115 -3.58 -33.43 -2.20
C ASP A 115 -2.55 -34.44 -1.67
N GLU A 116 -1.29 -34.34 -2.10
CA GLU A 116 -0.20 -35.17 -1.58
C GLU A 116 0.06 -34.90 -0.08
N ALA A 117 0.10 -33.63 0.33
CA ALA A 117 0.26 -33.25 1.74
C ALA A 117 -0.90 -33.77 2.61
N GLN A 118 -2.15 -33.68 2.13
CA GLN A 118 -3.32 -34.23 2.82
C GLN A 118 -3.25 -35.75 2.94
N ARG A 119 -2.85 -36.46 1.87
CA ARG A 119 -2.66 -37.92 1.89
C ARG A 119 -1.60 -38.35 2.91
N VAL A 120 -0.47 -37.65 2.97
CA VAL A 120 0.58 -37.91 3.97
C VAL A 120 0.09 -37.59 5.38
N ALA A 121 -0.56 -36.44 5.57
CA ALA A 121 -1.09 -36.01 6.87
C ALA A 121 -2.10 -37.01 7.45
N ALA A 122 -2.96 -37.57 6.60
CA ALA A 122 -3.94 -38.58 7.00
C ALA A 122 -3.30 -39.85 7.57
N ARG A 123 -2.04 -40.15 7.25
CA ARG A 123 -1.32 -41.36 7.69
C ARG A 123 -0.23 -41.09 8.73
N LEU A 124 0.00 -39.84 9.12
CA LEU A 124 0.98 -39.49 10.16
C LEU A 124 0.72 -40.18 11.49
N HIS A 125 -0.54 -40.51 11.81
CA HIS A 125 -0.90 -41.24 13.02
C HIS A 125 -0.35 -42.69 13.06
N SER A 126 0.08 -43.24 11.92
CA SER A 126 0.74 -44.56 11.86
C SER A 126 2.22 -44.52 12.26
N LEU A 127 2.78 -43.33 12.44
CA LEU A 127 4.09 -43.12 13.05
C LEU A 127 3.95 -43.14 14.57
N SER A 128 4.92 -43.77 15.25
CA SER A 128 5.03 -43.66 16.70
C SER A 128 5.28 -42.22 17.14
N ASP A 129 5.03 -41.91 18.41
CA ASP A 129 5.25 -40.56 18.96
C ASP A 129 6.69 -40.09 18.76
N TYR A 130 7.66 -40.99 18.98
CA TYR A 130 9.07 -40.73 18.71
C TYR A 130 9.32 -40.35 17.24
N GLU A 131 8.77 -41.11 16.29
CA GLU A 131 8.91 -40.83 14.85
C GLU A 131 8.27 -39.49 14.48
N ARG A 132 7.09 -39.17 15.03
CA ARG A 132 6.42 -37.88 14.79
C ARG A 132 7.22 -36.70 15.34
N SER A 133 7.75 -36.80 16.55
CA SER A 133 8.61 -35.75 17.13
C SER A 133 9.87 -35.54 16.30
N LEU A 134 10.51 -36.63 15.85
CA LEU A 134 11.70 -36.56 15.00
C LEU A 134 11.40 -35.86 13.66
N VAL A 135 10.32 -36.25 12.96
CA VAL A 135 9.90 -35.62 11.70
C VAL A 135 9.58 -34.14 11.90
N SER A 136 8.84 -33.80 12.96
CA SER A 136 8.50 -32.42 13.29
C SER A 136 9.75 -31.56 13.50
N LEU A 137 10.72 -32.03 14.28
CA LEU A 137 11.95 -31.28 14.51
C LEU A 137 12.77 -31.12 13.22
N ALA A 138 12.89 -32.16 12.40
CA ALA A 138 13.59 -32.06 11.13
C ALA A 138 12.91 -31.08 10.16
N ALA A 139 11.56 -31.07 10.11
CA ALA A 139 10.80 -30.12 9.30
C ALA A 139 10.97 -28.66 9.77
N ASN A 140 11.28 -28.45 11.06
CA ASN A 140 11.61 -27.13 11.62
C ASN A 140 13.10 -26.76 11.45
N GLY A 141 13.89 -27.54 10.71
CA GLY A 141 15.28 -27.21 10.35
C GLY A 141 16.34 -27.59 11.38
N PHE A 142 15.99 -28.35 12.43
CA PHE A 142 16.97 -28.85 13.39
C PHE A 142 17.91 -29.88 12.75
N SER A 143 19.20 -29.79 13.07
CA SER A 143 20.20 -30.79 12.66
C SER A 143 19.98 -32.13 13.39
N TYR A 144 20.44 -33.24 12.81
CA TYR A 144 20.32 -34.55 13.45
C TYR A 144 21.02 -34.64 14.81
N ALA A 145 22.08 -33.85 15.04
CA ALA A 145 22.75 -33.76 16.33
C ALA A 145 21.87 -33.06 17.38
N GLU A 146 21.22 -31.95 17.03
CA GLU A 146 20.29 -31.24 17.93
C GLU A 146 19.06 -32.08 18.24
N ILE A 147 18.54 -32.80 17.25
CA ILE A 147 17.41 -33.73 17.44
C ILE A 147 17.80 -34.87 18.38
N ALA A 148 18.98 -35.46 18.17
CA ALA A 148 19.49 -36.53 19.02
C ALA A 148 19.58 -36.10 20.49
N ASN A 149 20.13 -34.91 20.73
CA ASN A 149 20.21 -34.32 22.07
C ASN A 149 18.83 -34.09 22.70
N ARG A 150 17.83 -33.63 21.93
CA ARG A 150 16.47 -33.39 22.43
C ARG A 150 15.69 -34.66 22.71
N LEU A 151 15.91 -35.70 21.92
CA LEU A 151 15.17 -36.96 22.02
C LEU A 151 15.88 -38.02 22.88
N GLY A 152 17.05 -37.71 23.45
CA GLY A 152 17.81 -38.64 24.29
C GLY A 152 18.41 -39.83 23.52
N THR A 153 18.86 -39.58 22.28
CA THR A 153 19.35 -40.60 21.33
C THR A 153 20.72 -40.17 20.78
N THR A 154 21.35 -41.02 19.96
CA THR A 154 22.57 -40.66 19.23
C THR A 154 22.23 -40.10 17.84
N SER A 155 23.14 -39.29 17.29
CA SER A 155 22.99 -38.76 15.91
C SER A 155 22.84 -39.89 14.88
N GLY A 156 23.62 -40.96 15.01
CA GLY A 156 23.54 -42.14 14.13
C GLY A 156 22.20 -42.88 14.23
N ALA A 157 21.65 -43.05 15.45
CA ALA A 157 20.33 -43.65 15.65
C ALA A 157 19.22 -42.77 15.06
N THR A 158 19.34 -41.44 15.19
CA THR A 158 18.40 -40.45 14.62
C THR A 158 18.41 -40.48 13.09
N GLN A 159 19.58 -40.53 12.46
CA GLN A 159 19.73 -40.66 11.01
C GLN A 159 19.13 -41.97 10.49
N SER A 160 19.41 -43.09 11.17
CA SER A 160 18.86 -44.40 10.83
C SER A 160 17.35 -44.45 10.98
N ALA A 161 16.81 -43.84 12.05
CA ALA A 161 15.37 -43.70 12.24
C ALA A 161 14.74 -42.85 11.13
N MET A 162 15.31 -41.69 10.82
CA MET A 162 14.82 -40.84 9.72
C MET A 162 14.83 -41.57 8.37
N HIS A 163 15.87 -42.37 8.10
CA HIS A 163 15.92 -43.19 6.89
C HIS A 163 14.76 -44.19 6.83
N ARG A 164 14.50 -44.93 7.91
CA ARG A 164 13.36 -45.87 7.99
C ARG A 164 12.02 -45.15 7.85
N ILE A 165 11.85 -43.99 8.49
CA ILE A 165 10.65 -43.16 8.37
C ILE A 165 10.42 -42.76 6.91
N ARG A 166 11.45 -42.27 6.20
CA ARG A 166 11.34 -41.93 4.77
C ARG A 166 10.92 -43.12 3.91
N HIS A 167 11.45 -44.32 4.18
CA HIS A 167 10.99 -45.53 3.49
C HIS A 167 9.53 -45.87 3.79
N LYS A 168 9.12 -45.80 5.07
CA LYS A 168 7.74 -46.02 5.50
C LYS A 168 6.78 -45.03 4.81
N VAL A 169 7.10 -43.74 4.81
CA VAL A 169 6.29 -42.69 4.14
C VAL A 169 6.21 -42.93 2.63
N ARG A 170 7.32 -43.31 1.97
CA ARG A 170 7.29 -43.62 0.52
C ARG A 170 6.43 -44.83 0.18
N SER A 171 6.27 -45.79 1.09
CA SER A 171 5.37 -46.93 0.89
C SER A 171 3.89 -46.57 1.05
N TRP A 172 3.56 -45.33 1.45
CA TRP A 172 2.17 -44.86 1.51
C TRP A 172 1.61 -44.42 0.15
N ARG A 173 2.42 -44.51 -0.91
CA ARG A 173 2.03 -44.15 -2.27
C ARG A 173 0.94 -45.07 -2.83
#